data_AF-A6G2D2-F1
#
_entry.id   AF-A6G2D2-F1
#
_cell.length_a   1.000
_cell.length_b   1.000
_cell.length_c   1.000
_cell.angle_alpha   90.00
_cell.angle_beta   90.00
_cell.angle_gamma   90.00
#
_symmetry.space_group_name_H-M   'P 1'
#
loop_
_entity.id
_entity.type
_entity.pdbx_description
1 polymer ?
#
loop_
_entity_poly.entity_id
_entity_poly.type
_entity_poly.pdbx_seq_one_letter_code
_entity_poly.pdbx_strand_id
1 'polypeptide(L)'
;MALLAHAPLLAALTLGAPPPDFALRVHEAPDPASIVDETPADFDGWAETPRCSEAATEGGEGAQTHASDELSPPPPARKIGEHTTIFVNFDGVSLDTCVPSNSHANCSSIEGGETIDPFPGDLAQRVAILDGMRDIGEGLGLRITGQRPGPDETYLMLVYGGDSIAEEALGRAPAGDCYDDLPNQVGFVYLGTDRAAWINGGASTAMHEAAHTWGLDHVGLDTALMAPMGGNTIADYFDGCAQIVQNVELDPIDPGTASCPDLNLELCGLADFQYATALIEYLFGGPYVDAQAPALELLSPGSGRYYQAPASFFVELGVIDDLHPQRYEFAVTIPGLVDEPNFSEVLDPSFEVENLPVGSWTFELRLRDMAGNEGTLSFEIEVGEDPPRLDDGCACAAVETDPRRSQGLGLALLSTLGGVWGLRRRRRRK
;
A
#
# COMPACT_ATOMS: atom_id res chain seq x y z
N MET A 1 65.22 -41.74 50.94
CA MET A 1 64.31 -40.57 50.96
C MET A 1 63.77 -40.41 49.56
N ALA A 2 62.52 -40.84 49.33
CA ALA A 2 61.89 -40.86 48.01
C ALA A 2 60.87 -39.72 47.94
N LEU A 3 60.99 -38.86 46.91
CA LEU A 3 60.03 -37.81 46.59
C LEU A 3 58.89 -38.42 45.77
N LEU A 4 57.66 -38.30 46.26
CA LEU A 4 56.42 -38.56 45.53
C LEU A 4 55.72 -37.22 45.30
N ALA A 5 55.69 -36.79 44.04
CA ALA A 5 54.93 -35.63 43.59
C ALA A 5 53.46 -36.04 43.39
N HIS A 6 52.53 -35.31 44.03
CA HIS A 6 51.09 -35.39 43.77
C HIS A 6 50.67 -34.14 43.02
N ALA A 7 50.32 -34.29 41.74
CA ALA A 7 49.62 -33.28 40.97
C ALA A 7 48.10 -33.48 41.16
N PRO A 8 47.33 -32.43 41.48
CA PRO A 8 45.88 -32.54 41.54
C PRO A 8 45.32 -32.49 40.12
N LEU A 9 44.60 -33.55 39.74
CA LEU A 9 43.82 -33.63 38.51
C LEU A 9 42.53 -32.80 38.72
N LEU A 10 42.52 -31.53 38.31
CA LEU A 10 41.30 -30.74 38.22
C LEU A 10 40.55 -31.16 36.94
N ALA A 11 39.63 -32.12 37.08
CA ALA A 11 38.61 -32.37 36.07
C ALA A 11 37.53 -31.29 36.21
N ALA A 12 37.65 -30.22 35.43
CA ALA A 12 36.56 -29.25 35.26
C ALA A 12 35.44 -29.94 34.49
N LEU A 13 34.44 -30.46 35.21
CA LEU A 13 33.14 -30.80 34.66
C LEU A 13 32.47 -29.50 34.22
N THR A 14 32.70 -29.09 32.97
CA THR A 14 31.82 -28.16 32.28
C THR A 14 30.52 -28.92 32.02
N LEU A 15 29.57 -28.82 32.96
CA LEU A 15 28.16 -29.11 32.68
C LEU A 15 27.72 -28.11 31.61
N GLY A 16 27.90 -28.49 30.35
CA GLY A 16 27.44 -27.70 29.21
C GLY A 16 25.94 -27.50 29.36
N ALA A 17 25.50 -26.25 29.31
CA ALA A 17 24.09 -25.96 29.15
C ALA A 17 23.56 -26.74 27.93
N PRO A 18 22.35 -27.31 27.99
CA PRO A 18 21.75 -27.92 26.80
C PRO A 18 21.77 -26.89 25.65
N PRO A 19 21.97 -27.33 24.40
CA PRO A 19 21.88 -26.43 23.26
C PRO A 19 20.52 -25.72 23.30
N PRO A 20 20.46 -24.43 22.94
CA PRO A 20 19.20 -23.71 22.94
C PRO A 20 18.23 -24.35 21.94
N ASP A 21 16.96 -24.44 22.33
CA ASP A 21 15.91 -25.01 21.48
C ASP A 21 15.67 -24.11 20.26
N PHE A 22 15.39 -24.74 19.11
CA PHE A 22 14.93 -24.05 17.90
C PHE A 22 13.61 -23.32 18.18
N ALA A 23 13.49 -22.09 17.71
CA ALA A 23 12.24 -21.33 17.80
C ALA A 23 11.97 -20.54 16.51
N LEU A 24 10.68 -20.42 16.21
CA LEU A 24 10.13 -19.60 15.14
C LEU A 24 9.17 -18.60 15.79
N ARG A 25 9.33 -17.30 15.50
CA ARG A 25 8.45 -16.26 16.04
C ARG A 25 7.82 -15.47 14.91
N VAL A 26 6.52 -15.65 14.75
CA VAL A 26 5.68 -14.85 13.85
C VAL A 26 5.11 -13.69 14.68
N HIS A 27 5.12 -12.49 14.14
CA HIS A 27 4.53 -11.33 14.81
C HIS A 27 3.00 -11.36 14.61
N GLU A 28 2.27 -11.77 15.65
CA GLU A 28 0.81 -11.76 15.62
C GLU A 28 0.28 -10.32 15.49
N ALA A 29 -0.81 -10.17 14.75
CA ALA A 29 -1.53 -8.90 14.68
C ALA A 29 -1.95 -8.46 16.10
N PRO A 30 -1.86 -7.16 16.43
CA PRO A 30 -2.41 -6.65 17.69
C PRO A 30 -3.92 -6.90 17.73
N ASP A 31 -4.46 -7.17 18.92
CA ASP A 31 -5.90 -7.33 19.13
C ASP A 31 -6.62 -6.07 18.61
N PRO A 32 -7.60 -6.17 17.68
CA PRO A 32 -8.36 -5.03 17.18
C PRO A 32 -8.95 -4.17 18.31
N ALA A 33 -9.36 -4.80 19.43
CA ALA A 33 -9.89 -4.08 20.59
C ALA A 33 -8.86 -3.19 21.29
N SER A 34 -7.57 -3.44 21.08
CA SER A 34 -6.47 -2.64 21.64
C SER A 34 -6.11 -1.40 20.80
N ILE A 35 -6.59 -1.35 19.54
CA ILE A 35 -6.37 -0.20 18.63
C ILE A 35 -7.40 0.90 18.89
N VAL A 36 -8.56 0.53 19.45
CA VAL A 36 -9.68 1.45 19.72
C VAL A 36 -9.65 1.87 21.19
N ASP A 37 -8.70 2.73 21.59
CA ASP A 37 -8.71 3.30 22.95
C ASP A 37 -8.57 4.83 23.02
N GLU A 38 -9.36 5.37 23.94
CA GLU A 38 -9.65 6.76 24.29
C GLU A 38 -10.34 7.62 23.22
N THR A 39 -11.68 7.60 23.26
CA THR A 39 -12.52 8.68 22.71
C THR A 39 -12.04 10.00 23.30
N PRO A 40 -11.47 10.94 22.51
CA PRO A 40 -11.27 12.29 22.99
C PRO A 40 -12.64 12.85 23.35
N ALA A 41 -12.74 13.45 24.54
CA ALA A 41 -13.97 14.04 25.06
C ALA A 41 -14.65 14.93 24.01
N ASP A 42 -15.97 14.82 23.92
CA ASP A 42 -16.91 15.61 23.12
C ASP A 42 -16.32 16.95 22.64
N PHE A 43 -15.93 17.01 21.37
CA PHE A 43 -15.49 18.24 20.73
C PHE A 43 -16.73 19.06 20.35
N ASP A 44 -17.30 19.78 21.32
CA ASP A 44 -18.49 20.66 21.18
C ASP A 44 -18.21 21.96 20.38
N GLY A 45 -17.19 21.99 19.52
CA GLY A 45 -16.66 23.19 18.89
C GLY A 45 -16.77 23.21 17.38
N TRP A 46 -17.97 23.14 16.82
CA TRP A 46 -18.18 23.47 15.41
C TRP A 46 -18.22 24.99 15.25
N ALA A 47 -17.20 25.57 14.63
CA ALA A 47 -17.23 26.94 14.14
C ALA A 47 -17.85 26.97 12.74
N GLU A 48 -18.54 28.07 12.41
CA GLU A 48 -19.24 28.28 11.14
C GLU A 48 -18.24 28.27 9.97
N THR A 49 -18.30 27.23 9.12
CA THR A 49 -17.47 27.11 7.93
C THR A 49 -17.76 28.22 6.89
N PRO A 50 -16.75 28.84 6.26
CA PRO A 50 -16.95 29.71 5.11
C PRO A 50 -17.48 28.93 3.90
N ARG A 51 -18.48 29.49 3.21
CA ARG A 51 -19.15 28.89 2.04
C ARG A 51 -18.17 28.58 0.91
N CYS A 52 -18.20 27.35 0.38
CA CYS A 52 -17.43 26.91 -0.80
C CYS A 52 -17.92 27.49 -2.15
N SER A 53 -18.68 28.59 -2.16
CA SER A 53 -19.36 29.08 -3.37
C SER A 53 -18.56 30.08 -4.24
N GLU A 54 -17.25 30.30 -4.02
CA GLU A 54 -16.50 31.34 -4.75
C GLU A 54 -15.12 30.92 -5.30
N ALA A 55 -14.86 29.64 -5.52
CA ALA A 55 -13.62 29.19 -6.15
C ALA A 55 -13.76 28.88 -7.66
N ALA A 56 -14.49 29.70 -8.41
CA ALA A 56 -14.40 29.69 -9.88
C ALA A 56 -15.03 30.94 -10.48
N THR A 57 -14.28 32.04 -10.52
CA THR A 57 -14.14 32.97 -11.67
C THR A 57 -13.65 34.32 -11.16
N GLU A 58 -12.36 34.64 -11.37
CA GLU A 58 -11.93 35.94 -11.92
C GLU A 58 -10.39 36.04 -12.02
N GLY A 59 -9.90 36.11 -13.27
CA GLY A 59 -8.89 37.09 -13.68
C GLY A 59 -7.45 36.95 -13.21
N GLY A 60 -6.68 36.07 -13.86
CA GLY A 60 -5.21 36.10 -13.85
C GLY A 60 -4.63 35.99 -15.26
N GLU A 61 -4.71 37.05 -16.07
CA GLU A 61 -3.97 37.16 -17.34
C GLU A 61 -2.45 37.24 -17.04
N GLY A 62 -1.79 36.08 -17.04
CA GLY A 62 -0.35 36.02 -16.79
C GLY A 62 0.29 34.64 -16.95
N ALA A 63 -0.26 33.76 -17.80
CA ALA A 63 0.35 32.45 -18.05
C ALA A 63 1.54 32.59 -19.01
N GLN A 64 2.76 32.41 -18.46
CA GLN A 64 3.95 32.14 -19.26
C GLN A 64 3.75 30.82 -20.01
N THR A 65 3.87 30.88 -21.34
CA THR A 65 3.81 29.72 -22.22
C THR A 65 5.03 28.84 -22.01
N HIS A 66 4.97 27.91 -21.05
CA HIS A 66 5.86 26.76 -21.05
C HIS A 66 5.48 25.88 -22.24
N ALA A 67 6.49 25.52 -23.03
CA ALA A 67 6.34 24.68 -24.21
C ALA A 67 5.64 23.39 -23.80
N SER A 68 4.51 23.13 -24.46
CA SER A 68 3.72 21.91 -24.35
C SER A 68 4.61 20.68 -24.53
N ASP A 69 4.97 20.03 -23.42
CA ASP A 69 5.11 18.59 -23.42
C ASP A 69 3.80 18.03 -23.96
N GLU A 70 3.86 17.10 -24.92
CA GLU A 70 2.66 16.45 -25.45
C GLU A 70 1.88 15.85 -24.26
N LEU A 71 0.80 16.51 -23.86
CA LEU A 71 -0.16 15.98 -22.91
C LEU A 71 -0.52 14.59 -23.40
N SER A 72 -0.14 13.58 -22.62
CA SER A 72 -0.54 12.21 -22.91
C SER A 72 -2.05 12.19 -23.15
N PRO A 73 -2.54 11.45 -24.16
CA PRO A 73 -3.96 11.40 -24.43
C PRO A 73 -4.70 11.07 -23.14
N PRO A 74 -5.84 11.72 -22.86
CA PRO A 74 -6.58 11.45 -21.63
C PRO A 74 -6.85 9.94 -21.54
N PRO A 75 -6.67 9.33 -20.36
CA PRO A 75 -7.01 7.94 -20.17
C PRO A 75 -8.46 7.73 -20.60
N PRO A 76 -8.80 6.56 -21.18
CA PRO A 76 -10.15 6.29 -21.62
C PRO A 76 -11.12 6.40 -20.43
N ALA A 77 -12.26 7.05 -20.65
CA ALA A 77 -13.33 7.11 -19.66
C ALA A 77 -13.70 5.69 -19.19
N ARG A 78 -13.98 5.54 -17.89
CA ARG A 78 -14.41 4.26 -17.34
C ARG A 78 -15.78 3.91 -17.92
N LYS A 79 -16.04 2.63 -18.11
CA LYS A 79 -17.36 2.15 -18.47
C LYS A 79 -18.23 2.08 -17.21
N ILE A 80 -19.35 2.80 -17.22
CA ILE A 80 -20.38 2.73 -16.18
C ILE A 80 -20.76 1.27 -15.89
N GLY A 81 -20.91 0.96 -14.60
CA GLY A 81 -21.23 -0.37 -14.07
C GLY A 81 -20.02 -1.30 -13.94
N GLU A 82 -18.80 -0.79 -14.06
CA GLU A 82 -17.56 -1.53 -13.80
C GLU A 82 -16.89 -1.01 -12.52
N HIS A 83 -16.34 -1.93 -11.73
CA HIS A 83 -15.76 -1.58 -10.42
C HIS A 83 -14.71 -0.47 -10.54
N THR A 84 -14.68 0.41 -9.54
CA THR A 84 -13.63 1.42 -9.37
C THR A 84 -12.61 0.95 -8.33
N THR A 85 -11.42 1.55 -8.38
CA THR A 85 -10.39 1.39 -7.36
C THR A 85 -10.19 2.71 -6.63
N ILE A 86 -10.19 2.65 -5.30
CA ILE A 86 -9.75 3.69 -4.39
C ILE A 86 -8.38 3.27 -3.86
N PHE A 87 -7.36 4.04 -4.21
CA PHE A 87 -6.03 3.93 -3.64
C PHE A 87 -5.87 4.96 -2.52
N VAL A 88 -5.63 4.50 -1.30
CA VAL A 88 -5.38 5.37 -0.14
C VAL A 88 -3.88 5.52 0.07
N ASN A 89 -3.35 6.70 -0.23
CA ASN A 89 -1.95 7.03 -0.05
C ASN A 89 -1.68 7.57 1.36
N PHE A 90 -1.16 6.70 2.24
CA PHE A 90 -0.74 7.07 3.60
C PHE A 90 0.70 7.60 3.67
N ASP A 91 1.47 7.53 2.59
CA ASP A 91 2.92 7.77 2.60
C ASP A 91 3.30 9.24 2.32
N GLY A 92 2.31 10.11 2.19
CA GLY A 92 2.51 11.49 1.77
C GLY A 92 2.76 11.61 0.28
N VAL A 93 2.74 12.83 -0.24
CA VAL A 93 2.95 13.10 -1.67
C VAL A 93 3.28 14.56 -1.92
N SER A 94 4.19 14.82 -2.85
CA SER A 94 4.34 16.13 -3.48
C SER A 94 3.46 16.19 -4.73
N LEU A 95 2.61 17.20 -4.83
CA LEU A 95 1.66 17.35 -5.91
C LEU A 95 2.03 18.50 -6.83
N ASP A 96 2.09 18.24 -8.12
CA ASP A 96 2.16 19.29 -9.13
C ASP A 96 0.77 19.92 -9.36
N THR A 97 0.73 21.10 -9.99
CA THR A 97 -0.53 21.72 -10.40
C THR A 97 -1.00 21.16 -11.74
N CYS A 98 -2.25 20.67 -11.81
CA CYS A 98 -2.89 20.29 -13.07
C CYS A 98 -4.42 20.44 -13.00
N VAL A 99 -5.07 20.58 -14.16
CA VAL A 99 -6.53 20.64 -14.29
C VAL A 99 -6.96 19.80 -15.51
N PRO A 100 -7.76 18.74 -15.34
CA PRO A 100 -8.22 18.17 -14.06
C PRO A 100 -7.08 17.52 -13.26
N SER A 101 -7.34 17.17 -12.00
CA SER A 101 -6.41 16.39 -11.18
C SER A 101 -6.08 15.04 -11.83
N ASN A 102 -4.93 14.46 -11.50
CA ASN A 102 -4.52 13.16 -12.02
C ASN A 102 -3.69 12.38 -10.98
N SER A 103 -4.24 11.26 -10.52
CA SER A 103 -3.65 10.37 -9.51
C SER A 103 -2.35 9.71 -9.96
N HIS A 104 -2.21 9.35 -11.25
CA HIS A 104 -0.98 8.79 -11.81
C HIS A 104 0.16 9.80 -11.90
N ALA A 105 -0.17 11.05 -12.20
CA ALA A 105 0.80 12.12 -12.34
C ALA A 105 1.14 12.81 -11.02
N ASN A 106 0.51 12.42 -9.89
CA ASN A 106 0.59 13.12 -8.61
C ASN A 106 0.38 14.63 -8.81
N CYS A 107 -0.75 15.01 -9.39
CA CYS A 107 -1.08 16.42 -9.58
C CYS A 107 -2.54 16.70 -9.24
N SER A 108 -2.81 17.90 -8.73
CA SER A 108 -4.13 18.30 -8.23
C SER A 108 -4.52 19.69 -8.73
N SER A 109 -5.82 19.87 -8.95
CA SER A 109 -6.43 21.18 -9.19
C SER A 109 -6.75 21.95 -7.91
N ILE A 110 -6.72 21.29 -6.75
CA ILE A 110 -7.08 21.86 -5.44
C ILE A 110 -5.80 22.19 -4.64
N GLU A 111 -4.95 21.18 -4.43
CA GLU A 111 -3.72 21.29 -3.62
C GLU A 111 -2.47 21.20 -4.51
N GLY A 112 -2.53 21.76 -5.71
CA GLY A 112 -1.43 21.71 -6.68
C GLY A 112 -0.27 22.63 -6.29
N GLY A 113 0.95 22.09 -6.24
CA GLY A 113 2.16 22.79 -5.80
C GLY A 113 2.51 22.55 -4.33
N GLU A 114 1.69 21.78 -3.62
CA GLU A 114 1.85 21.48 -2.19
C GLU A 114 2.57 20.13 -1.97
N THR A 115 3.08 19.94 -0.76
CA THR A 115 3.53 18.63 -0.27
C THR A 115 2.73 18.27 0.96
N ILE A 116 2.04 17.14 0.90
CA ILE A 116 1.25 16.62 2.01
C ILE A 116 2.09 15.60 2.76
N ASP A 117 2.23 15.83 4.06
CA ASP A 117 2.99 14.96 4.94
C ASP A 117 2.34 13.57 5.08
N PRO A 118 3.15 12.51 5.30
CA PRO A 118 2.63 11.17 5.52
C PRO A 118 1.70 11.08 6.72
N PHE A 119 0.77 10.13 6.68
CA PHE A 119 0.00 9.75 7.86
C PHE A 119 0.93 9.20 8.95
N PRO A 120 0.92 9.77 10.17
CA PRO A 120 1.85 9.38 11.22
C PRO A 120 1.48 8.05 11.91
N GLY A 121 0.30 7.49 11.63
CA GLY A 121 -0.14 6.24 12.22
C GLY A 121 0.58 5.01 11.66
N ASP A 122 0.62 3.95 12.48
CA ASP A 122 1.31 2.71 12.16
C ASP A 122 0.53 1.80 11.20
N LEU A 123 1.11 0.63 10.86
CA LEU A 123 0.47 -0.33 9.94
C LEU A 123 -0.89 -0.82 10.46
N ALA A 124 -1.04 -1.01 11.77
CA ALA A 124 -2.30 -1.48 12.35
C ALA A 124 -3.40 -0.43 12.21
N GLN A 125 -3.07 0.84 12.41
CA GLN A 125 -4.00 1.94 12.17
C GLN A 125 -4.37 2.08 10.68
N ARG A 126 -3.39 1.97 9.77
CA ARG A 126 -3.64 2.00 8.31
C ARG A 126 -4.57 0.88 7.86
N VAL A 127 -4.34 -0.35 8.32
CA VAL A 127 -5.20 -1.51 8.02
C VAL A 127 -6.59 -1.31 8.60
N ALA A 128 -6.71 -0.82 9.83
CA ALA A 128 -8.01 -0.57 10.45
C ALA A 128 -8.83 0.50 9.71
N ILE A 129 -8.19 1.56 9.21
CA ILE A 129 -8.85 2.57 8.36
C ILE A 129 -9.36 1.93 7.05
N LEU A 130 -8.50 1.17 6.36
CA LEU A 130 -8.87 0.50 5.11
C LEU A 130 -10.01 -0.50 5.32
N ASP A 131 -10.01 -1.23 6.42
CA ASP A 131 -11.09 -2.16 6.77
C ASP A 131 -12.40 -1.42 7.06
N GLY A 132 -12.36 -0.31 7.79
CA GLY A 132 -13.54 0.55 7.98
C GLY A 132 -14.08 1.09 6.66
N MET A 133 -13.22 1.46 5.71
CA MET A 133 -13.65 1.88 4.38
C MET A 133 -14.28 0.72 3.60
N ARG A 134 -13.74 -0.49 3.70
CA ARG A 134 -14.28 -1.69 3.05
C ARG A 134 -15.64 -2.09 3.62
N ASP A 135 -15.83 -1.90 4.92
CA ASP A 135 -17.12 -2.11 5.60
C ASP A 135 -18.18 -1.11 5.09
N ILE A 136 -17.85 0.18 5.03
CA ILE A 136 -18.73 1.22 4.44
C ILE A 136 -19.04 0.94 2.96
N GLY A 137 -18.04 0.42 2.23
CA GLY A 137 -18.16 0.03 0.83
C GLY A 137 -18.81 -1.33 0.60
N GLU A 138 -19.22 -2.05 1.66
CA GLU A 138 -19.80 -3.37 1.53
C GLU A 138 -21.06 -3.30 0.66
N GLY A 139 -21.12 -4.14 -0.37
CA GLY A 139 -22.23 -4.15 -1.33
C GLY A 139 -21.98 -3.34 -2.61
N LEU A 140 -20.95 -2.49 -2.64
CA LEU A 140 -20.67 -1.58 -3.75
C LEU A 140 -19.49 -2.06 -4.60
N GLY A 141 -19.43 -1.61 -5.86
CA GLY A 141 -18.35 -1.91 -6.80
C GLY A 141 -17.03 -1.19 -6.52
N LEU A 142 -16.60 -1.15 -5.26
CA LEU A 142 -15.43 -0.41 -4.79
C LEU A 142 -14.33 -1.39 -4.37
N ARG A 143 -13.17 -1.33 -5.05
CA ARG A 143 -11.94 -1.96 -4.57
C ARG A 143 -11.12 -0.94 -3.77
N ILE A 144 -10.85 -1.21 -2.50
CA ILE A 144 -10.14 -0.29 -1.60
C ILE A 144 -8.79 -0.88 -1.20
N THR A 145 -7.71 -0.16 -1.50
CA THR A 145 -6.34 -0.63 -1.33
C THR A 145 -5.41 0.46 -0.84
N GLY A 146 -4.40 0.09 -0.06
CA GLY A 146 -3.27 0.96 0.30
C GLY A 146 -2.04 0.74 -0.58
N GLN A 147 -2.10 -0.20 -1.53
CA GLN A 147 -1.06 -0.40 -2.52
C GLN A 147 -1.40 0.34 -3.81
N ARG A 148 -0.48 1.17 -4.30
CA ARG A 148 -0.71 1.95 -5.52
C ARG A 148 -0.94 1.02 -6.72
N PRO A 149 -2.06 1.14 -7.44
CA PRO A 149 -2.31 0.36 -8.65
C PRO A 149 -1.29 0.64 -9.75
N GLY A 150 -1.13 -0.34 -10.65
CA GLY A 150 -0.22 -0.22 -11.79
C GLY A 150 -0.61 0.91 -12.76
N PRO A 151 0.32 1.31 -13.66
CA PRO A 151 0.09 2.43 -14.60
C PRO A 151 -1.04 2.19 -15.60
N ASP A 152 -1.44 0.93 -15.81
CA ASP A 152 -2.51 0.55 -16.74
C ASP A 152 -3.89 0.51 -16.07
N GLU A 153 -3.97 0.70 -14.74
CA GLU A 153 -5.21 0.68 -13.98
C GLU A 153 -5.70 2.10 -13.68
N THR A 154 -7.01 2.29 -13.69
CA THR A 154 -7.64 3.57 -13.38
C THR A 154 -8.08 3.59 -11.92
N TYR A 155 -7.65 4.59 -11.17
CA TYR A 155 -7.95 4.70 -9.74
C TYR A 155 -8.08 6.15 -9.27
N LEU A 156 -9.01 6.33 -8.34
CA LEU A 156 -9.04 7.50 -7.47
C LEU A 156 -7.90 7.38 -6.47
N MET A 157 -7.15 8.46 -6.25
CA MET A 157 -6.21 8.54 -5.13
C MET A 157 -6.82 9.38 -4.01
N LEU A 158 -6.86 8.85 -2.80
CA LEU A 158 -7.07 9.62 -1.58
C LEU A 158 -5.72 9.85 -0.92
N VAL A 159 -5.32 11.11 -0.78
CA VAL A 159 -4.14 11.47 0.01
C VAL A 159 -4.57 11.55 1.47
N TYR A 160 -4.09 10.61 2.27
CA TYR A 160 -4.46 10.49 3.68
C TYR A 160 -3.29 10.93 4.55
N GLY A 161 -3.47 12.01 5.31
CA GLY A 161 -2.44 12.60 6.15
C GLY A 161 -2.43 14.13 6.03
N GLY A 162 -1.35 14.73 6.55
CA GLY A 162 -1.22 16.18 6.65
C GLY A 162 -2.28 16.84 7.55
N ASP A 163 -2.06 18.12 7.83
CA ASP A 163 -3.02 18.96 8.55
C ASP A 163 -3.72 19.88 7.55
N SER A 164 -5.01 20.13 7.76
CA SER A 164 -5.79 20.98 6.87
C SER A 164 -5.25 22.41 6.88
N ILE A 165 -5.04 22.98 5.70
CA ILE A 165 -4.56 24.37 5.54
C ILE A 165 -5.63 25.43 5.83
N ALA A 166 -6.91 25.03 5.94
CA ALA A 166 -7.97 25.89 6.46
C ALA A 166 -8.63 25.18 7.65
N GLU A 167 -8.75 25.89 8.78
CA GLU A 167 -8.77 25.31 10.13
C GLU A 167 -9.96 24.37 10.49
N GLU A 168 -10.83 23.94 9.57
CA GLU A 168 -12.11 23.29 9.92
C GLU A 168 -12.53 22.09 9.05
N ALA A 169 -11.95 21.86 7.87
CA ALA A 169 -12.36 20.74 7.02
C ALA A 169 -11.55 19.47 7.32
N LEU A 170 -12.24 18.33 7.53
CA LEU A 170 -11.61 17.01 7.70
C LEU A 170 -11.09 16.44 6.37
N GLY A 171 -11.64 16.89 5.25
CA GLY A 171 -11.22 16.48 3.93
C GLY A 171 -11.62 17.49 2.86
N ARG A 172 -11.13 17.27 1.65
CA ARG A 172 -11.48 18.02 0.44
C ARG A 172 -11.41 17.12 -0.78
N ALA A 173 -12.31 17.32 -1.72
CA ALA A 173 -12.30 16.64 -2.99
C ALA A 173 -12.83 17.54 -4.11
N PRO A 174 -12.42 17.29 -5.37
CA PRO A 174 -13.07 17.91 -6.51
C PRO A 174 -14.51 17.41 -6.58
N ALA A 175 -15.47 18.31 -6.78
CA ALA A 175 -16.87 17.94 -6.95
C ALA A 175 -17.24 17.81 -8.44
N GLY A 176 -18.20 16.94 -8.74
CA GLY A 176 -18.99 17.02 -9.98
C GLY A 176 -18.58 16.11 -11.14
N ASP A 177 -17.86 15.00 -10.91
CA ASP A 177 -17.64 14.00 -11.96
C ASP A 177 -18.82 13.03 -12.10
N CYS A 178 -19.96 13.56 -12.54
CA CYS A 178 -21.25 12.87 -12.48
C CYS A 178 -21.27 11.48 -13.14
N TYR A 179 -20.48 11.27 -14.19
CA TYR A 179 -20.46 10.00 -14.92
C TYR A 179 -19.12 9.28 -14.83
N ASP A 180 -18.27 9.66 -13.85
CA ASP A 180 -16.91 9.13 -13.69
C ASP A 180 -16.07 9.27 -14.99
N ASP A 181 -16.20 10.43 -15.65
CA ASP A 181 -15.47 10.81 -16.87
C ASP A 181 -14.00 11.17 -16.55
N LEU A 182 -13.69 11.48 -15.28
CA LEU A 182 -12.38 11.85 -14.76
C LEU A 182 -11.92 10.87 -13.66
N PRO A 183 -11.83 9.56 -13.93
CA PRO A 183 -11.72 8.52 -12.91
C PRO A 183 -10.37 8.45 -12.16
N ASN A 184 -9.45 9.37 -12.47
CA ASN A 184 -8.14 9.52 -11.84
C ASN A 184 -8.07 10.79 -10.97
N GLN A 185 -9.18 11.21 -10.35
CA GLN A 185 -9.19 12.33 -9.42
C GLN A 185 -8.25 12.11 -8.22
N VAL A 186 -8.04 13.18 -7.46
CA VAL A 186 -7.33 13.17 -6.18
C VAL A 186 -8.21 13.83 -5.12
N GLY A 187 -8.55 13.08 -4.07
CA GLY A 187 -9.19 13.59 -2.85
C GLY A 187 -8.21 13.65 -1.68
N PHE A 188 -8.57 14.35 -0.62
CA PHE A 188 -7.70 14.66 0.51
C PHE A 188 -8.41 14.40 1.84
N VAL A 189 -7.71 13.72 2.75
CA VAL A 189 -8.19 13.42 4.10
C VAL A 189 -7.18 13.94 5.11
N TYR A 190 -7.51 15.05 5.77
CA TYR A 190 -6.62 15.79 6.68
C TYR A 190 -6.75 15.29 8.13
N LEU A 191 -6.25 14.07 8.35
CA LEU A 191 -6.19 13.45 9.67
C LEU A 191 -4.73 13.23 10.09
N GLY A 192 -3.99 14.35 10.09
CA GLY A 192 -2.62 14.45 10.56
C GLY A 192 -2.48 14.25 12.07
N THR A 193 -1.48 14.87 12.68
CA THR A 193 -0.95 14.47 13.99
C THR A 193 -2.02 14.47 15.10
N ASP A 194 -2.84 15.51 15.17
CA ASP A 194 -3.83 15.68 16.24
C ASP A 194 -5.04 14.76 16.11
N ARG A 195 -5.27 14.19 14.92
CA ARG A 195 -6.41 13.31 14.62
C ARG A 195 -5.97 11.92 14.15
N ALA A 196 -4.71 11.57 14.32
CA ALA A 196 -4.17 10.29 13.86
C ALA A 196 -4.84 9.06 14.50
N ALA A 197 -5.39 9.23 15.71
CA ALA A 197 -6.13 8.18 16.40
C ALA A 197 -7.60 8.04 15.92
N TRP A 198 -8.09 8.91 15.03
CA TRP A 198 -9.47 8.85 14.54
C TRP A 198 -9.63 7.82 13.43
N ILE A 199 -9.51 6.54 13.77
CA ILE A 199 -9.61 5.43 12.80
C ILE A 199 -10.98 5.40 12.12
N ASN A 200 -12.06 5.46 12.91
CA ASN A 200 -13.43 5.42 12.39
C ASN A 200 -13.78 6.71 11.63
N GLY A 201 -13.41 7.86 12.18
CA GLY A 201 -13.56 9.13 11.48
C GLY A 201 -12.76 9.16 10.18
N GLY A 202 -11.59 8.53 10.17
CA GLY A 202 -10.73 8.35 9.00
C GLY A 202 -11.36 7.57 7.87
N ALA A 203 -11.91 6.41 8.17
CA ALA A 203 -12.63 5.61 7.20
C ALA A 203 -13.82 6.38 6.61
N SER A 204 -14.64 7.00 7.47
CA SER A 204 -15.79 7.81 7.04
C SER A 204 -15.35 9.01 6.19
N THR A 205 -14.38 9.81 6.64
CA THR A 205 -13.90 10.95 5.86
C THR A 205 -13.32 10.51 4.52
N ALA A 206 -12.53 9.44 4.47
CA ALA A 206 -12.01 8.92 3.21
C ALA A 206 -13.12 8.53 2.21
N MET A 207 -14.15 7.84 2.67
CA MET A 207 -15.29 7.47 1.82
C MET A 207 -16.17 8.67 1.44
N HIS A 208 -16.32 9.64 2.34
CA HIS A 208 -17.00 10.92 2.09
C HIS A 208 -16.32 11.70 0.96
N GLU A 209 -14.99 11.85 1.03
CA GLU A 209 -14.22 12.57 0.01
C GLU A 209 -14.15 11.81 -1.31
N ALA A 210 -14.12 10.47 -1.27
CA ALA A 210 -14.25 9.67 -2.49
C ALA A 210 -15.59 9.93 -3.19
N ALA A 211 -16.69 10.01 -2.43
CA ALA A 211 -18.01 10.27 -2.95
C ALA A 211 -18.15 11.64 -3.62
N HIS A 212 -17.55 12.71 -3.04
CA HIS A 212 -17.48 14.02 -3.69
C HIS A 212 -16.82 13.94 -5.08
N THR A 213 -15.78 13.11 -5.24
CA THR A 213 -15.13 12.93 -6.55
C THR A 213 -16.06 12.35 -7.61
N TRP A 214 -17.11 11.63 -7.22
CA TRP A 214 -18.12 11.07 -8.13
C TRP A 214 -19.36 11.97 -8.26
N GLY A 215 -19.29 13.18 -7.67
CA GLY A 215 -20.36 14.17 -7.74
C GLY A 215 -21.48 14.01 -6.73
N LEU A 216 -21.27 13.25 -5.65
CA LEU A 216 -22.20 13.30 -4.52
C LEU A 216 -22.02 14.62 -3.76
N ASP A 217 -23.13 15.24 -3.37
CA ASP A 217 -23.16 16.43 -2.53
C ASP A 217 -23.48 16.09 -1.06
N HIS A 218 -23.34 17.08 -0.18
CA HIS A 218 -23.77 16.96 1.21
C HIS A 218 -25.30 16.79 1.32
N VAL A 219 -25.75 15.94 2.24
CA VAL A 219 -27.18 15.70 2.51
C VAL A 219 -27.58 16.11 3.93
N GLY A 220 -28.82 16.54 4.10
CA GLY A 220 -29.38 17.02 5.37
C GLY A 220 -29.73 15.92 6.38
N LEU A 221 -28.89 14.88 6.50
CA LEU A 221 -29.08 13.76 7.42
C LEU A 221 -27.82 13.58 8.27
N ASP A 222 -27.82 14.07 9.51
CA ASP A 222 -26.64 14.17 10.39
C ASP A 222 -25.88 12.85 10.63
N THR A 223 -26.53 11.70 10.46
CA THR A 223 -25.91 10.38 10.67
C THR A 223 -25.51 9.70 9.36
N ALA A 224 -25.81 10.29 8.21
CA ALA A 224 -25.41 9.76 6.92
C ALA A 224 -23.96 10.11 6.63
N LEU A 225 -23.25 9.25 5.90
CA LEU A 225 -21.88 9.49 5.49
C LEU A 225 -21.69 10.83 4.77
N MET A 226 -22.65 11.22 3.92
CA MET A 226 -22.63 12.50 3.20
C MET A 226 -23.19 13.68 4.01
N ALA A 227 -23.32 13.58 5.33
CA ALA A 227 -23.64 14.76 6.15
C ALA A 227 -22.51 15.80 6.05
N PRO A 228 -22.81 17.11 6.07
CA PRO A 228 -21.76 18.16 6.08
C PRO A 228 -20.99 18.24 7.41
N MET A 229 -21.26 17.32 8.33
CA MET A 229 -20.65 17.21 9.65
C MET A 229 -20.05 15.80 9.81
N GLY A 230 -18.94 15.70 10.53
CA GLY A 230 -18.23 14.44 10.70
C GLY A 230 -17.71 14.26 12.13
N GLY A 231 -17.39 13.04 12.51
CA GLY A 231 -16.83 12.75 13.82
C GLY A 231 -15.98 11.50 13.77
N ASN A 232 -15.49 11.04 14.93
CA ASN A 232 -14.75 9.78 15.01
C ASN A 232 -15.69 8.55 15.07
N THR A 233 -16.63 8.47 14.14
CA THR A 233 -17.62 7.39 14.05
C THR A 233 -17.70 6.88 12.62
N ILE A 234 -17.94 5.57 12.47
CA ILE A 234 -18.33 4.99 11.18
C ILE A 234 -19.72 5.51 10.82
N ALA A 235 -19.86 6.01 9.61
CA ALA A 235 -21.13 6.44 9.02
C ALA A 235 -21.28 5.78 7.66
N ASP A 236 -22.48 5.31 7.36
CA ASP A 236 -22.80 4.63 6.10
C ASP A 236 -23.48 5.57 5.11
N TYR A 237 -23.39 5.25 3.82
CA TYR A 237 -24.22 5.91 2.83
C TYR A 237 -25.70 5.70 3.16
N PHE A 238 -26.48 6.78 3.10
CA PHE A 238 -27.91 6.67 3.28
C PHE A 238 -28.53 5.95 2.07
N ASP A 239 -29.19 4.83 2.33
CA ASP A 239 -29.94 4.06 1.33
C ASP A 239 -31.34 4.69 1.11
N GLY A 240 -31.37 5.79 0.38
CA GLY A 240 -32.58 6.45 -0.08
C GLY A 240 -32.32 7.86 -0.60
N CYS A 241 -33.38 8.55 -1.01
CA CYS A 241 -33.30 9.94 -1.44
C CYS A 241 -33.28 10.90 -0.24
N ALA A 242 -32.27 11.75 -0.17
CA ALA A 242 -32.11 12.78 0.85
C ALA A 242 -31.90 14.17 0.23
N GLN A 243 -32.41 15.22 0.90
CA GLN A 243 -32.26 16.61 0.46
C GLN A 243 -30.79 17.02 0.50
N ILE A 244 -30.30 17.61 -0.59
CA ILE A 244 -28.96 18.20 -0.65
C ILE A 244 -28.93 19.52 0.11
N VAL A 245 -27.87 19.74 0.89
CA VAL A 245 -27.66 20.92 1.74
C VAL A 245 -26.31 21.57 1.45
N GLN A 246 -26.19 22.86 1.73
CA GLN A 246 -24.98 23.65 1.39
C GLN A 246 -24.05 23.93 2.58
N ASN A 247 -24.48 23.65 3.81
CA ASN A 247 -23.77 24.01 5.03
C ASN A 247 -24.13 23.10 6.21
N VAL A 248 -23.41 23.29 7.32
CA VAL A 248 -23.60 22.55 8.57
C VAL A 248 -24.92 22.87 9.28
N GLU A 249 -25.54 24.01 8.96
CA GLU A 249 -26.90 24.36 9.40
C GLU A 249 -28.00 23.59 8.65
N LEU A 250 -27.61 22.76 7.68
CA LEU A 250 -28.48 21.93 6.85
C LEU A 250 -29.46 22.76 5.99
N ASP A 251 -29.04 23.96 5.60
CA ASP A 251 -29.81 24.78 4.66
C ASP A 251 -29.85 24.07 3.30
N PRO A 252 -31.05 23.85 2.71
CA PRO A 252 -31.16 23.27 1.37
C PRO A 252 -30.42 24.12 0.33
N ILE A 253 -29.86 23.46 -0.69
CA ILE A 253 -29.32 24.15 -1.86
C ILE A 253 -30.42 24.84 -2.68
N ASP A 254 -30.01 25.81 -3.51
CA ASP A 254 -30.89 26.36 -4.53
C ASP A 254 -31.15 25.31 -5.65
N PRO A 255 -32.38 25.24 -6.20
CA PRO A 255 -32.67 24.29 -7.28
C PRO A 255 -31.74 24.47 -8.49
N GLY A 256 -31.08 23.39 -8.89
CA GLY A 256 -30.16 23.37 -10.03
C GLY A 256 -28.70 23.72 -9.70
N THR A 257 -28.34 23.88 -8.42
CA THR A 257 -26.94 24.06 -8.00
C THR A 257 -26.30 22.79 -7.45
N ALA A 258 -27.01 21.65 -7.47
CA ALA A 258 -26.41 20.35 -7.18
C ALA A 258 -25.26 20.07 -8.15
N SER A 259 -24.28 19.28 -7.71
CA SER A 259 -23.16 18.86 -8.55
C SER A 259 -23.64 18.04 -9.76
N CYS A 260 -24.58 17.12 -9.52
CA CYS A 260 -25.09 16.19 -10.53
C CYS A 260 -26.63 16.19 -10.64
N PRO A 261 -27.25 17.32 -11.06
CA PRO A 261 -28.69 17.52 -10.99
C PRO A 261 -29.47 16.58 -11.92
N ASP A 262 -28.87 16.17 -13.05
CA ASP A 262 -29.52 15.25 -14.00
C ASP A 262 -29.61 13.82 -13.43
N LEU A 263 -28.55 13.34 -12.76
CA LEU A 263 -28.55 12.03 -12.10
C LEU A 263 -29.47 12.01 -10.88
N ASN A 264 -29.45 13.08 -10.10
CA ASN A 264 -30.37 13.29 -8.99
C ASN A 264 -31.83 13.23 -9.47
N LEU A 265 -32.14 13.90 -10.59
CA LEU A 265 -33.46 13.86 -11.20
C LEU A 265 -33.84 12.45 -11.68
N GLU A 266 -32.89 11.70 -12.25
CA GLU A 266 -33.13 10.33 -12.71
C GLU A 266 -33.41 9.37 -11.55
N LEU A 267 -32.61 9.43 -10.48
CA LEU A 267 -32.66 8.50 -9.36
C LEU A 267 -33.74 8.86 -8.32
N CYS A 268 -33.92 10.16 -8.05
CA CYS A 268 -34.84 10.65 -7.01
C CYS A 268 -36.09 11.36 -7.54
N GLY A 269 -36.15 11.67 -8.83
CA GLY A 269 -37.23 12.49 -9.40
C GLY A 269 -37.17 13.97 -9.02
N LEU A 270 -36.11 14.39 -8.32
CA LEU A 270 -35.84 15.76 -7.87
C LEU A 270 -34.34 16.05 -8.03
N ALA A 271 -33.98 17.15 -8.69
CA ALA A 271 -32.59 17.50 -8.99
C ALA A 271 -31.76 17.89 -7.75
N ASP A 272 -32.43 18.24 -6.65
CA ASP A 272 -31.87 18.65 -5.36
C ASP A 272 -31.96 17.54 -4.28
N PHE A 273 -32.25 16.30 -4.68
CA PHE A 273 -32.20 15.12 -3.82
C PHE A 273 -31.21 14.10 -4.36
N GLN A 274 -30.46 13.47 -3.48
CA GLN A 274 -29.44 12.49 -3.81
C GLN A 274 -29.79 11.12 -3.25
N TYR A 275 -29.53 10.07 -4.04
CA TYR A 275 -29.55 8.67 -3.61
C TYR A 275 -28.14 8.07 -3.75
N ALA A 276 -27.36 8.14 -2.68
CA ALA A 276 -25.92 7.85 -2.69
C ALA A 276 -25.59 6.42 -3.16
N THR A 277 -26.16 5.39 -2.52
CA THR A 277 -25.90 3.99 -2.87
C THR A 277 -26.35 3.66 -4.29
N ALA A 278 -27.54 4.11 -4.71
CA ALA A 278 -28.03 3.89 -6.07
C ALA A 278 -27.15 4.57 -7.13
N LEU A 279 -26.60 5.76 -6.85
CA LEU A 279 -25.66 6.44 -7.74
C LEU A 279 -24.35 5.66 -7.85
N ILE A 280 -23.77 5.24 -6.72
CA ILE A 280 -22.51 4.49 -6.70
C ILE A 280 -22.68 3.12 -7.38
N GLU A 281 -23.78 2.42 -7.16
CA GLU A 281 -24.12 1.17 -7.86
C GLU A 281 -24.32 1.40 -9.36
N TYR A 282 -24.95 2.51 -9.75
CA TYR A 282 -25.08 2.88 -11.15
C TYR A 282 -23.70 3.06 -11.79
N LEU A 283 -22.80 3.80 -11.13
CA LEU A 283 -21.46 4.08 -11.65
C LEU A 283 -20.54 2.86 -11.67
N PHE A 284 -20.54 2.04 -10.62
CA PHE A 284 -19.51 1.02 -10.41
C PHE A 284 -20.02 -0.42 -10.33
N GLY A 285 -21.33 -0.62 -10.42
CA GLY A 285 -21.95 -1.94 -10.37
C GLY A 285 -22.04 -2.50 -8.96
N GLY A 286 -22.25 -3.82 -8.89
CA GLY A 286 -22.43 -4.55 -7.65
C GLY A 286 -21.13 -4.76 -6.86
N PRO A 287 -21.17 -5.56 -5.78
CA PRO A 287 -20.08 -5.70 -4.83
C PRO A 287 -18.77 -6.13 -5.49
N TYR A 288 -17.65 -5.49 -5.12
CA TYR A 288 -16.33 -6.02 -5.43
C TYR A 288 -16.14 -7.39 -4.77
N VAL A 289 -15.67 -8.37 -5.53
CA VAL A 289 -15.34 -9.70 -5.02
C VAL A 289 -13.86 -9.94 -5.25
N ASP A 290 -13.12 -10.04 -4.15
CA ASP A 290 -11.73 -10.47 -4.21
C ASP A 290 -11.66 -11.95 -4.61
N ALA A 291 -10.89 -12.19 -5.67
CA ALA A 291 -10.61 -13.51 -6.21
C ALA A 291 -9.12 -13.70 -6.52
N GLN A 292 -8.26 -12.78 -6.07
CA GLN A 292 -6.83 -12.81 -6.33
C GLN A 292 -6.11 -13.29 -5.06
N ALA A 293 -5.25 -14.29 -5.20
CA ALA A 293 -4.42 -14.71 -4.08
C ALA A 293 -3.26 -13.73 -3.85
N PRO A 294 -2.87 -13.50 -2.59
CA PRO A 294 -1.71 -12.66 -2.30
C PRO A 294 -0.45 -13.34 -2.81
N ALA A 295 0.49 -12.57 -3.36
CA ALA A 295 1.81 -13.05 -3.74
C ALA A 295 2.84 -12.61 -2.69
N LEU A 296 3.62 -13.58 -2.18
CA LEU A 296 4.73 -13.33 -1.27
C LEU A 296 6.04 -13.11 -2.05
N GLU A 297 6.81 -12.11 -1.65
CA GLU A 297 8.17 -11.85 -2.13
C GLU A 297 9.18 -12.01 -0.99
N LEU A 298 10.25 -12.79 -1.21
CA LEU A 298 11.35 -12.90 -0.26
C LEU A 298 12.32 -11.73 -0.44
N LEU A 299 12.30 -10.77 0.48
CA LEU A 299 13.19 -9.62 0.44
C LEU A 299 14.54 -9.95 1.09
N SER A 300 14.51 -10.62 2.24
CA SER A 300 15.70 -11.10 2.95
C SER A 300 15.35 -12.27 3.88
N PRO A 301 16.25 -13.23 4.13
CA PRO A 301 17.49 -13.46 3.38
C PRO A 301 17.20 -13.94 1.96
N GLY A 302 18.16 -13.78 1.05
CA GLY A 302 18.06 -14.45 -0.26
C GLY A 302 18.08 -15.98 -0.09
N SER A 303 17.33 -16.69 -0.93
CA SER A 303 17.33 -18.16 -0.97
C SER A 303 18.74 -18.72 -1.23
N GLY A 304 19.08 -19.82 -0.56
CA GLY A 304 20.40 -20.46 -0.59
C GLY A 304 21.44 -19.78 0.31
N ARG A 305 21.04 -18.82 1.16
CA ARG A 305 21.98 -18.13 2.06
C ARG A 305 22.55 -19.08 3.11
N TYR A 306 23.85 -18.93 3.35
CA TYR A 306 24.59 -19.68 4.36
C TYR A 306 24.71 -18.91 5.67
N TYR A 307 24.52 -19.61 6.79
CA TYR A 307 24.77 -19.13 8.15
C TYR A 307 25.65 -20.10 8.95
N GLN A 308 26.40 -19.57 9.91
CA GLN A 308 27.13 -20.39 10.87
C GLN A 308 26.20 -20.83 12.01
N ALA A 309 26.30 -22.08 12.43
CA ALA A 309 25.45 -22.68 13.45
C ALA A 309 25.83 -22.24 14.89
N PRO A 310 24.84 -22.18 15.81
CA PRO A 310 23.41 -22.11 15.51
C PRO A 310 23.06 -20.77 14.86
N ALA A 311 22.16 -20.78 13.88
CA ALA A 311 21.83 -19.59 13.12
C ALA A 311 20.55 -18.92 13.64
N SER A 312 20.61 -17.60 13.86
CA SER A 312 19.42 -16.78 14.10
C SER A 312 19.40 -15.64 13.09
N PHE A 313 18.24 -15.38 12.51
CA PHE A 313 18.06 -14.37 11.47
C PHE A 313 16.60 -13.94 11.36
N PHE A 314 16.39 -12.76 10.80
CA PHE A 314 15.07 -12.24 10.45
C PHE A 314 14.76 -12.56 8.97
N VAL A 315 13.54 -12.98 8.70
CA VAL A 315 12.99 -13.17 7.35
C VAL A 315 12.03 -12.02 7.08
N GLU A 316 12.41 -11.17 6.13
CA GLU A 316 11.65 -10.02 5.66
C GLU A 316 10.93 -10.41 4.36
N LEU A 317 9.62 -10.22 4.36
CA LEU A 317 8.73 -10.56 3.25
C LEU A 317 7.98 -9.33 2.74
N GLY A 318 7.81 -9.26 1.42
CA GLY A 318 6.86 -8.35 0.78
C GLY A 318 5.55 -9.08 0.45
N VAL A 319 4.44 -8.35 0.44
CA VAL A 319 3.14 -8.84 -0.03
C VAL A 319 2.71 -7.99 -1.21
N ILE A 320 2.32 -8.65 -2.30
CA ILE A 320 1.68 -8.03 -3.46
C ILE A 320 0.27 -8.60 -3.53
N ASP A 321 -0.71 -7.74 -3.31
CA ASP A 321 -2.10 -8.15 -3.22
C ASP A 321 -3.01 -6.96 -3.56
N ASP A 322 -4.12 -7.22 -4.22
CA ASP A 322 -4.97 -6.14 -4.77
C ASP A 322 -5.71 -5.36 -3.68
N LEU A 323 -5.81 -5.93 -2.47
CA LEU A 323 -6.33 -5.34 -1.24
C LEU A 323 -5.22 -5.12 -0.18
N HIS A 324 -3.93 -5.11 -0.54
CA HIS A 324 -2.87 -4.81 0.42
C HIS A 324 -2.90 -3.34 0.90
N PRO A 325 -2.61 -3.03 2.18
CA PRO A 325 -2.50 -3.95 3.31
C PRO A 325 -3.87 -4.37 3.87
N GLN A 326 -3.91 -5.54 4.48
CA GLN A 326 -5.06 -6.11 5.18
C GLN A 326 -4.58 -7.08 6.27
N ARG A 327 -5.53 -7.69 7.01
CA ARG A 327 -5.22 -8.86 7.84
C ARG A 327 -4.99 -10.08 6.96
N TYR A 328 -4.03 -10.91 7.34
CA TYR A 328 -3.75 -12.18 6.66
C TYR A 328 -3.68 -13.35 7.66
N GLU A 329 -3.97 -14.57 7.20
CA GLU A 329 -3.56 -15.78 7.91
C GLU A 329 -2.22 -16.27 7.35
N PHE A 330 -1.19 -16.38 8.19
CA PHE A 330 0.15 -16.79 7.78
C PHE A 330 0.60 -18.07 8.48
N ALA A 331 1.23 -18.97 7.72
CA ALA A 331 1.82 -20.20 8.24
C ALA A 331 3.21 -20.45 7.63
N VAL A 332 4.11 -20.96 8.46
CA VAL A 332 5.46 -21.39 8.09
C VAL A 332 5.60 -22.87 8.38
N THR A 333 6.06 -23.64 7.40
CA THR A 333 6.40 -25.06 7.53
C THR A 333 7.88 -25.25 7.25
N ILE A 334 8.56 -26.03 8.08
CA ILE A 334 9.98 -26.39 7.94
C ILE A 334 10.08 -27.90 8.18
N PRO A 335 10.15 -28.73 7.12
CA PRO A 335 10.12 -30.18 7.27
C PRO A 335 11.15 -30.70 8.28
N GLY A 336 10.70 -31.47 9.26
CA GLY A 336 11.49 -32.02 10.36
C GLY A 336 11.63 -31.13 11.59
N LEU A 337 11.21 -29.86 11.54
CA LEU A 337 11.18 -28.94 12.68
C LEU A 337 9.76 -28.44 12.99
N VAL A 338 9.02 -28.05 11.94
CA VAL A 338 7.64 -27.57 11.98
C VAL A 338 6.90 -28.23 10.82
N ASP A 339 6.32 -29.41 11.05
CA ASP A 339 5.76 -30.25 9.98
C ASP A 339 4.33 -29.88 9.58
N GLU A 340 3.55 -29.31 10.51
CA GLU A 340 2.15 -28.96 10.28
C GLU A 340 1.98 -27.44 10.20
N PRO A 341 1.30 -26.91 9.19
CA PRO A 341 1.07 -25.48 9.07
C PRO A 341 0.15 -25.00 10.20
N ASN A 342 0.67 -24.13 11.06
CA ASN A 342 -0.12 -23.44 12.08
C ASN A 342 -0.36 -22.00 11.62
N PHE A 343 -1.60 -21.68 11.24
CA PHE A 343 -1.98 -20.35 10.78
C PHE A 343 -2.14 -19.41 11.98
N SER A 344 -1.55 -18.22 11.85
CA SER A 344 -1.70 -17.10 12.81
C SER A 344 -2.12 -15.86 12.05
N GLU A 345 -2.95 -15.02 12.67
CA GLU A 345 -3.32 -13.73 12.07
C GLU A 345 -2.16 -12.74 12.17
N VAL A 346 -1.82 -12.10 11.04
CA VAL A 346 -0.71 -11.16 10.94
C VAL A 346 -1.10 -9.94 10.09
N LEU A 347 -0.42 -8.82 10.33
CA LEU A 347 -0.45 -7.66 9.43
C LEU A 347 0.81 -7.60 8.54
N ASP A 348 1.93 -8.12 9.05
CA ASP A 348 3.20 -8.29 8.35
C ASP A 348 3.62 -9.76 8.49
N PRO A 349 3.74 -10.54 7.40
CA PRO A 349 4.10 -11.95 7.46
C PRO A 349 5.59 -12.19 7.75
N SER A 350 6.40 -11.15 7.95
CA SER A 350 7.82 -11.28 8.33
C SER A 350 7.97 -11.94 9.71
N PHE A 351 9.06 -12.70 9.91
CA PHE A 351 9.24 -13.53 11.10
C PHE A 351 10.71 -13.72 11.51
N GLU A 352 10.94 -14.09 12.76
CA GLU A 352 12.25 -14.40 13.33
C GLU A 352 12.49 -15.92 13.40
N VAL A 353 13.70 -16.33 13.03
CA VAL A 353 14.23 -17.68 13.21
C VAL A 353 15.32 -17.65 14.27
N GLU A 354 15.22 -18.50 15.28
CA GLU A 354 16.18 -18.61 16.37
C GLU A 354 16.76 -20.02 16.47
N ASN A 355 18.08 -20.11 16.61
CA ASN A 355 18.81 -21.35 16.86
C ASN A 355 18.58 -22.46 15.81
N LEU A 356 18.46 -22.10 14.53
CA LEU A 356 18.35 -23.07 13.45
C LEU A 356 19.58 -23.98 13.44
N PRO A 357 19.41 -25.32 13.54
CA PRO A 357 20.52 -26.24 13.65
C PRO A 357 21.26 -26.43 12.33
N VAL A 358 22.44 -27.07 12.39
CA VAL A 358 23.21 -27.46 11.19
C VAL A 358 22.33 -28.31 10.25
N GLY A 359 22.29 -27.95 8.98
CA GLY A 359 21.50 -28.63 7.97
C GLY A 359 21.16 -27.72 6.79
N SER A 360 20.55 -28.34 5.77
CA SER A 360 19.91 -27.67 4.65
C SER A 360 18.40 -27.64 4.93
N TRP A 361 17.82 -26.45 4.99
CA TRP A 361 16.44 -26.25 5.43
C TRP A 361 15.62 -25.61 4.31
N THR A 362 14.47 -26.21 4.01
CA THR A 362 13.46 -25.62 3.13
C THR A 362 12.37 -25.00 4.00
N PHE A 363 12.08 -23.74 3.75
CA PHE A 363 10.95 -23.02 4.32
C PHE A 363 9.82 -23.01 3.31
N GLU A 364 8.63 -23.43 3.72
CA GLU A 364 7.40 -23.37 2.94
C GLU A 364 6.43 -22.42 3.63
N LEU A 365 6.12 -21.32 2.95
CA LEU A 365 5.28 -20.24 3.46
C LEU A 365 3.91 -20.29 2.78
N ARG A 366 2.85 -20.05 3.55
CA ARG A 366 1.48 -19.93 3.07
C ARG A 366 0.85 -18.67 3.65
N LEU A 367 0.24 -17.86 2.80
CA LEU A 367 -0.45 -16.62 3.19
C LEU A 367 -1.87 -16.64 2.63
N ARG A 368 -2.86 -16.34 3.44
CA ARG A 368 -4.26 -16.16 3.02
C ARG A 368 -4.74 -14.76 3.30
N ASP A 369 -5.44 -14.18 2.35
CA ASP A 369 -6.17 -12.92 2.52
C ASP A 369 -7.50 -13.12 3.28
N MET A 370 -8.23 -12.02 3.49
CA MET A 370 -9.54 -12.05 4.14
C MET A 370 -10.64 -12.74 3.31
N ALA A 371 -10.47 -12.86 1.99
CA ALA A 371 -11.39 -13.58 1.10
C ALA A 371 -11.13 -15.10 1.08
N GLY A 372 -10.02 -15.55 1.68
CA GLY A 372 -9.61 -16.94 1.76
C GLY A 372 -8.82 -17.42 0.54
N ASN A 373 -8.38 -16.54 -0.35
CA ASN A 373 -7.45 -16.92 -1.42
C ASN A 373 -6.06 -17.16 -0.81
N GLU A 374 -5.30 -18.11 -1.36
CA GLU A 374 -4.03 -18.55 -0.75
C GLU A 374 -2.85 -18.44 -1.72
N GLY A 375 -1.81 -17.74 -1.28
CA GLY A 375 -0.49 -17.68 -1.90
C GLY A 375 0.54 -18.56 -1.19
N THR A 376 1.57 -18.98 -1.94
CA THR A 376 2.67 -19.80 -1.40
C THR A 376 4.03 -19.30 -1.86
N LEU A 377 5.04 -19.43 -1.02
CA LEU A 377 6.44 -19.14 -1.34
C LEU A 377 7.34 -20.19 -0.67
N SER A 378 8.41 -20.60 -1.36
CA SER A 378 9.40 -21.53 -0.79
C SER A 378 10.82 -21.00 -0.99
N PHE A 379 11.67 -21.17 0.02
CA PHE A 379 13.10 -20.83 -0.08
C PHE A 379 13.98 -21.76 0.75
N GLU A 380 15.29 -21.71 0.49
CA GLU A 380 16.28 -22.59 1.12
C GLU A 380 17.26 -21.79 1.98
N ILE A 381 17.71 -22.38 3.09
CA ILE A 381 18.76 -21.85 3.98
C ILE A 381 19.74 -22.95 4.30
N GLU A 382 21.03 -22.63 4.24
CA GLU A 382 22.12 -23.53 4.62
C GLU A 382 22.71 -23.10 5.96
N VAL A 383 22.86 -24.05 6.88
CA VAL A 383 23.49 -23.82 8.18
C VAL A 383 24.61 -24.84 8.39
N GLY A 384 25.82 -24.40 8.68
CA GLY A 384 26.92 -25.32 8.99
C GLY A 384 27.86 -24.85 10.10
N GLU A 385 28.77 -25.73 10.50
CA GLU A 385 29.65 -25.53 11.66
C GLU A 385 30.80 -24.55 11.39
N ASP A 386 31.41 -24.67 10.22
CA ASP A 386 32.54 -23.85 9.79
C ASP A 386 32.05 -22.67 8.94
N PRO A 387 32.64 -21.47 9.05
CA PRO A 387 32.35 -20.41 8.09
C PRO A 387 32.62 -20.94 6.68
N PRO A 388 31.80 -20.55 5.68
CA PRO A 388 31.97 -21.04 4.33
C PRO A 388 33.40 -20.70 3.92
N ARG A 389 34.19 -21.72 3.55
CA ARG A 389 35.51 -21.46 2.99
C ARG A 389 35.25 -20.66 1.74
N LEU A 390 35.61 -19.38 1.78
CA LEU A 390 35.76 -18.59 0.57
C LEU A 390 36.75 -19.41 -0.26
N ASP A 391 36.24 -20.07 -1.30
CA ASP A 391 37.11 -20.59 -2.32
C ASP A 391 37.59 -19.33 -3.05
N ASP A 392 38.69 -18.75 -2.59
CA ASP A 392 39.22 -17.46 -3.05
C ASP A 392 39.51 -17.44 -4.56
N GLY A 393 39.25 -18.53 -5.29
CA GLY A 393 39.66 -18.71 -6.68
C GLY A 393 41.18 -18.69 -6.84
N CYS A 394 41.94 -18.55 -5.75
CA CYS A 394 43.38 -18.78 -5.69
C CYS A 394 43.65 -20.28 -5.70
N ALA A 395 43.22 -20.93 -6.78
CA ALA A 395 44.07 -21.90 -7.44
C ALA A 395 45.36 -21.19 -7.88
N CYS A 396 46.21 -20.87 -6.91
CA CYS A 396 47.65 -20.88 -7.11
C CYS A 396 48.01 -22.33 -7.44
N ALA A 397 47.63 -22.79 -8.64
CA ALA A 397 48.45 -23.73 -9.35
C ALA A 397 49.81 -23.06 -9.38
N ALA A 398 50.69 -23.47 -8.47
CA ALA A 398 52.10 -23.29 -8.64
C ALA A 398 52.39 -23.93 -9.99
N VAL A 399 52.38 -23.11 -11.04
CA VAL A 399 53.08 -23.43 -12.26
C VAL A 399 54.51 -23.57 -11.78
N GLU A 400 54.94 -24.81 -11.54
CA GLU A 400 56.34 -25.16 -11.48
C GLU A 400 56.91 -24.66 -12.81
N THR A 401 57.42 -23.44 -12.80
CA THR A 401 58.26 -22.93 -13.86
C THR A 401 59.51 -23.79 -13.83
N ASP A 402 59.52 -24.86 -14.60
CA ASP A 402 60.73 -25.58 -14.97
C ASP A 402 61.67 -24.57 -15.66
N PRO A 403 62.82 -24.22 -15.04
CA PRO A 403 63.72 -23.22 -15.59
C PRO A 403 64.55 -23.73 -16.79
N ARG A 404 64.17 -24.84 -17.44
CA ARG A 404 64.97 -25.47 -18.52
C ARG A 404 64.29 -25.56 -19.89
N ARG A 405 63.56 -24.54 -20.32
CA ARG A 405 63.19 -24.43 -21.75
C ARG A 405 63.31 -23.02 -22.31
N SER A 406 64.55 -22.54 -22.35
CA SER A 406 64.96 -21.56 -23.35
C SER A 406 65.27 -22.27 -24.67
N GLN A 407 64.63 -21.86 -25.76
CA GLN A 407 65.16 -21.69 -27.13
C GLN A 407 64.04 -21.78 -28.17
N GLY A 408 63.97 -20.76 -29.05
CA GLY A 408 63.19 -20.78 -30.30
C GLY A 408 62.23 -19.59 -30.43
N LEU A 409 62.69 -18.35 -30.68
CA LEU A 409 62.81 -17.77 -32.03
C LEU A 409 61.55 -17.92 -32.89
N GLY A 410 60.87 -16.80 -33.17
CA GLY A 410 59.76 -16.75 -34.12
C GLY A 410 59.12 -15.36 -34.27
N LEU A 411 59.87 -14.41 -34.85
CA LEU A 411 59.31 -13.22 -35.51
C LEU A 411 58.20 -13.61 -36.50
N ALA A 412 57.11 -12.85 -36.58
CA ALA A 412 56.57 -12.32 -37.85
C ALA A 412 55.22 -11.57 -37.71
N LEU A 413 55.24 -10.33 -38.22
CA LEU A 413 54.24 -9.61 -39.03
C LEU A 413 52.83 -9.32 -38.45
N LEU A 414 52.42 -8.04 -38.25
CA LEU A 414 52.00 -6.98 -39.20
C LEU A 414 50.72 -7.25 -40.02
N SER A 415 49.89 -6.20 -40.12
CA SER A 415 48.83 -5.87 -41.12
C SER A 415 47.39 -6.28 -40.75
N THR A 416 46.47 -5.36 -40.37
CA THR A 416 45.65 -4.33 -41.08
C THR A 416 44.25 -4.80 -41.49
N LEU A 417 43.29 -3.84 -41.49
CA LEU A 417 41.91 -3.85 -42.07
C LEU A 417 40.85 -4.50 -41.16
N GLY A 418 39.65 -3.95 -40.92
CA GLY A 418 38.82 -2.99 -41.67
C GLY A 418 37.50 -3.67 -42.08
N GLY A 419 36.34 -3.13 -41.66
CA GLY A 419 34.99 -3.54 -42.09
C GLY A 419 34.04 -3.72 -40.90
N VAL A 420 33.06 -2.87 -40.58
CA VAL A 420 31.90 -2.33 -41.34
C VAL A 420 30.87 -3.40 -41.71
N TRP A 421 29.63 -3.16 -41.26
CA TRP A 421 28.31 -3.72 -41.62
C TRP A 421 27.66 -4.82 -40.77
N GLY A 422 26.43 -4.52 -40.31
CA GLY A 422 25.53 -5.49 -39.69
C GLY A 422 24.17 -4.96 -39.22
N LEU A 423 23.52 -4.04 -39.96
CA LEU A 423 22.11 -3.69 -39.77
C LEU A 423 21.21 -4.94 -39.86
N ARG A 424 20.40 -5.23 -38.84
CA ARG A 424 19.24 -6.13 -38.94
C ARG A 424 17.96 -5.43 -38.51
N ARG A 425 17.28 -4.84 -39.51
CA ARG A 425 15.83 -4.60 -39.52
C ARG A 425 15.11 -5.91 -39.87
N ARG A 426 14.11 -6.28 -39.09
CA ARG A 426 12.93 -7.09 -39.48
C ARG A 426 11.89 -6.92 -38.36
N ARG A 427 10.58 -6.89 -38.57
CA ARG A 427 9.69 -6.51 -39.67
C ARG A 427 8.29 -6.61 -39.04
N ARG A 428 7.46 -5.57 -39.14
CA ARG A 428 6.02 -5.62 -38.84
C ARG A 428 5.31 -6.72 -39.64
N ARG A 429 4.33 -7.38 -39.01
CA ARG A 429 3.09 -7.93 -39.59
C ARG A 429 2.00 -7.59 -38.58
N LYS A 430 1.14 -6.62 -38.93
CA LYS A 430 -0.17 -6.75 -39.57
C LYS A 430 -1.25 -6.95 -38.51
#